data_AF-A0A7S7UBZ9-F1
#
_entry.id   AF-A0A7S7UBZ9-F1
#
_cell.length_a   1.000
_cell.length_b   1.000
_cell.length_c   1.000
_cell.angle_alpha   90.00
_cell.angle_beta   90.00
_cell.angle_gamma   90.00
#
_symmetry.space_group_name_H-M   'P 1'
#
loop_
_entity.id
_entity.type
_entity.pdbx_description
1 polymer ?
#
loop_
_entity_poly.entity_id
_entity_poly.type
_entity_poly.pdbx_seq_one_letter_code
_entity_poly.pdbx_strand_id
1 'polypeptide(L)'
;MSGPLKNARRERFCQEITSGASAAEAYRRAYGSNGDTAKVNGSRLLTFADVNGRLSELRAPVARQARVTVQSLLDELRLTIEAARKAEQHGVVVSSLTLAAKLTGLLTERLEVSARGPLQHLTTEAEVLEDLVTQHGGDAAGIARELRELADRVERYRKPILIEVTPNIWKWPRT
;
A
#
# COMPACT_ATOMS: atom_id res chain seq x y z
N MET A 1 15.28 3.31 -24.84
CA MET A 1 14.49 4.07 -23.84
C MET A 1 13.38 4.75 -24.60
N SER A 2 12.12 4.40 -24.34
CA SER A 2 11.00 5.03 -25.04
C SER A 2 10.74 6.40 -24.41
N GLY A 3 10.43 7.40 -25.23
CA GLY A 3 10.08 8.74 -24.76
C GLY A 3 8.70 8.77 -24.07
N PRO A 4 8.21 9.97 -23.71
CA PRO A 4 6.84 10.16 -23.20
C PRO A 4 5.80 9.44 -24.07
N LEU A 5 4.74 8.90 -23.45
CA LEU A 5 3.66 8.27 -24.19
C LEU A 5 3.02 9.27 -25.16
N LYS A 6 2.72 8.81 -26.39
CA LYS A 6 2.05 9.63 -27.42
C LYS A 6 0.74 10.23 -26.94
N ASN A 7 0.04 9.55 -26.03
CA ASN A 7 -1.17 10.07 -25.40
C ASN A 7 -0.79 10.86 -24.13
N ALA A 8 -0.87 12.19 -24.19
CA ALA A 8 -0.53 13.09 -23.09
C ALA A 8 -1.34 12.82 -21.80
N ARG A 9 -2.58 12.35 -21.90
CA ARG A 9 -3.38 12.00 -20.71
C ARG A 9 -2.87 10.71 -20.06
N ARG A 10 -2.42 9.72 -20.85
CA ARG A 10 -1.76 8.51 -20.31
C ARG A 10 -0.40 8.83 -19.70
N GLU A 11 0.37 9.73 -20.31
CA GLU A 11 1.64 10.19 -19.74
C GLU A 11 1.40 10.89 -18.39
N ARG A 12 0.44 11.83 -18.33
CA ARG A 12 0.06 12.50 -17.07
C ARG A 12 -0.41 11.51 -16.01
N PHE A 13 -1.20 10.51 -16.39
CA PHE A 13 -1.58 9.42 -15.49
C PHE A 13 -0.36 8.68 -14.92
N CYS A 14 0.63 8.35 -15.75
CA CYS A 14 1.85 7.67 -15.30
C CYS A 14 2.69 8.54 -14.35
N GLN A 15 2.77 9.84 -14.62
CA GLN A 15 3.46 10.81 -13.75
C GLN A 15 2.79 10.89 -12.38
N GLU A 16 1.46 11.04 -12.33
CA GLU A 16 0.69 11.12 -11.08
C GLU A 16 0.82 9.83 -10.23
N ILE A 17 0.76 8.65 -10.87
CA ILE A 17 1.00 7.36 -10.21
C ILE A 17 2.41 7.29 -9.63
N THR A 18 3.42 7.79 -10.36
CA THR A 18 4.82 7.77 -9.90
C THR A 18 5.04 8.75 -8.75
N SER A 19 4.28 9.84 -8.70
CA SER A 19 4.26 10.80 -7.59
C SER A 19 3.47 10.31 -6.36
N GLY A 20 2.92 9.10 -6.38
CA GLY A 20 2.25 8.47 -5.23
C GLY A 20 0.73 8.60 -5.19
N ALA A 21 0.08 9.09 -6.26
CA ALA A 21 -1.38 9.09 -6.34
C ALA A 21 -1.95 7.68 -6.56
N SER A 22 -3.14 7.41 -6.02
CA SER A 22 -3.87 6.18 -6.35
C SER A 22 -4.32 6.17 -7.82
N ALA A 23 -4.59 4.98 -8.38
CA ALA A 23 -5.05 4.85 -9.78
C ALA A 23 -6.30 5.69 -10.08
N ALA A 24 -7.23 5.77 -9.13
CA ALA A 24 -8.41 6.60 -9.27
C ALA A 24 -8.04 8.10 -9.27
N GLU A 25 -7.21 8.56 -8.35
CA GLU A 25 -6.76 9.96 -8.28
C GLU A 25 -5.95 10.38 -9.49
N ALA A 26 -5.00 9.55 -9.92
CA ALA A 26 -4.22 9.78 -11.14
C ALA A 26 -5.14 9.88 -12.36
N TYR A 27 -6.13 9.00 -12.46
CA TYR A 27 -7.12 9.06 -13.54
C TYR A 27 -7.96 10.33 -13.47
N ARG A 28 -8.44 10.73 -12.29
CA ARG A 28 -9.17 12.00 -12.10
C ARG A 28 -8.34 13.20 -12.52
N ARG A 29 -7.07 13.27 -12.09
CA ARG A 29 -6.17 14.39 -12.42
C ARG A 29 -5.82 14.43 -13.91
N ALA A 30 -5.70 13.27 -14.57
CA ALA A 30 -5.37 13.19 -15.98
C ALA A 30 -6.56 13.37 -16.93
N TYR A 31 -7.76 12.92 -16.54
CA TYR A 31 -8.94 12.86 -17.42
C TYR A 31 -10.14 13.67 -16.94
N GLY A 32 -10.09 14.28 -15.75
CA GLY A 32 -11.17 15.15 -15.24
C GLY A 32 -12.47 14.42 -14.92
N SER A 33 -12.40 13.17 -14.47
CA SER A 33 -13.58 12.32 -14.20
C SER A 33 -13.99 12.29 -12.73
N ASN A 34 -15.27 12.05 -12.43
CA ASN A 34 -15.80 11.96 -11.07
C ASN A 34 -16.05 10.50 -10.63
N GLY A 35 -15.95 10.23 -9.32
CA GLY A 35 -16.47 9.02 -8.67
C GLY A 35 -15.93 7.69 -9.19
N ASP A 36 -16.83 6.71 -9.35
CA ASP A 36 -16.53 5.30 -9.66
C ASP A 36 -15.94 5.09 -11.05
N THR A 37 -16.28 5.97 -12.00
CA THR A 37 -15.70 5.97 -13.35
C THR A 37 -14.18 6.08 -13.32
N ALA A 38 -13.63 6.86 -12.37
CA ALA A 38 -12.19 7.01 -12.21
C ALA A 38 -11.53 5.75 -11.64
N LYS A 39 -12.22 5.04 -10.73
CA LYS A 39 -11.72 3.79 -10.12
C LYS A 39 -11.62 2.70 -11.18
N VAL A 40 -12.70 2.46 -11.92
CA VAL A 40 -12.75 1.40 -12.95
C VAL A 40 -11.75 1.69 -14.06
N ASN A 41 -11.78 2.90 -14.61
CA ASN A 41 -10.91 3.23 -15.74
C ASN A 41 -9.44 3.41 -15.34
N GLY A 42 -9.16 3.88 -14.11
CA GLY A 42 -7.81 3.93 -13.56
C GLY A 42 -7.20 2.55 -13.42
N SER A 43 -7.94 1.60 -12.83
CA SER A 43 -7.50 0.20 -12.72
C SER A 43 -7.32 -0.45 -14.10
N ARG A 44 -8.23 -0.18 -15.04
CA ARG A 44 -8.11 -0.65 -16.42
C ARG A 44 -6.89 -0.05 -17.13
N LEU A 45 -6.52 1.20 -16.86
CA LEU A 45 -5.35 1.82 -17.48
C LEU A 45 -4.05 1.12 -17.08
N LEU A 46 -3.98 0.64 -15.84
CA LEU A 46 -2.83 -0.11 -15.32
C LEU A 46 -2.67 -1.50 -15.94
N THR A 47 -3.65 -2.03 -16.68
CA THR A 47 -3.47 -3.31 -17.37
C THR A 47 -2.88 -3.15 -18.77
N PHE A 48 -2.82 -1.92 -19.30
CA PHE A 48 -2.25 -1.68 -20.61
C PHE A 48 -0.73 -1.75 -20.61
N ALA A 49 -0.17 -2.47 -21.60
CA ALA A 49 1.26 -2.73 -21.69
C ALA A 49 2.10 -1.46 -21.87
N ASP A 50 1.60 -0.46 -22.60
CA ASP A 50 2.27 0.83 -22.80
C ASP A 50 2.37 1.64 -21.51
N VAL A 51 1.30 1.65 -20.71
CA VAL A 51 1.24 2.30 -19.40
C VAL A 51 2.19 1.60 -18.41
N ASN A 52 2.16 0.27 -18.34
CA ASN A 52 3.07 -0.49 -17.48
C ASN A 52 4.54 -0.31 -17.86
N GLY A 53 4.85 -0.35 -19.16
CA GLY A 53 6.20 -0.09 -19.65
C GLY A 53 6.69 1.29 -19.22
N ARG A 54 5.84 2.31 -19.37
CA ARG A 54 6.17 3.68 -18.98
C ARG A 54 6.35 3.85 -17.46
N LEU A 55 5.50 3.23 -16.65
CA LEU A 55 5.63 3.25 -15.20
C LEU A 55 6.94 2.62 -14.74
N SER A 56 7.35 1.51 -15.35
CA SER A 56 8.64 0.88 -15.08
C SER A 56 9.81 1.81 -15.45
N GLU A 57 9.74 2.50 -16.58
CA GLU A 57 10.75 3.50 -16.97
C GLU A 57 10.82 4.69 -15.99
N LEU A 58 9.67 5.22 -15.55
CA LEU A 58 9.59 6.35 -14.62
C LEU A 58 10.03 5.97 -13.20
N ARG A 59 9.86 4.70 -12.80
CA ARG A 59 10.29 4.18 -11.50
C ARG A 59 11.77 3.78 -11.48
N ALA A 60 12.36 3.47 -12.63
CA ALA A 60 13.76 3.06 -12.72
C ALA A 60 14.79 4.08 -12.15
N PRO A 61 14.62 5.41 -12.29
CA PRO A 61 15.46 6.41 -11.64
C PRO A 61 15.27 6.49 -10.12
N VAL A 62 14.03 6.36 -9.64
CA VAL A 62 13.70 6.41 -8.20
C VAL A 62 14.29 5.20 -7.46
N ALA A 63 14.26 4.02 -8.08
CA ALA A 63 14.94 2.83 -7.59
C ALA A 63 16.49 2.96 -7.56
N ARG A 64 17.06 3.84 -8.40
CA ARG A 64 18.51 4.14 -8.39
C ARG A 64 18.90 5.20 -7.36
N GLN A 65 17.99 6.11 -6.97
CA GLN A 65 18.23 7.14 -5.95
C GLN A 65 17.89 6.66 -4.53
N ALA A 66 16.92 5.74 -4.37
CA ALA A 66 16.66 5.03 -3.12
C ALA A 66 17.63 3.83 -2.97
N ARG A 67 18.92 4.10 -2.71
CA ARG A 67 19.98 3.08 -2.51
C ARG A 67 19.82 2.22 -1.25
N VAL A 68 18.60 2.04 -0.75
CA VAL A 68 18.27 1.11 0.33
C VAL A 68 17.22 0.15 -0.20
N THR A 69 17.69 -1.03 -0.60
CA THR A 69 16.83 -2.15 -0.99
C THR A 69 16.55 -3.02 0.24
N VAL A 70 15.47 -3.81 0.22
CA VAL A 70 15.23 -4.83 1.27
C VAL A 70 16.44 -5.75 1.40
N GLN A 71 17.06 -6.10 0.27
CA GLN A 71 18.28 -6.92 0.26
C GLN A 71 19.46 -6.23 0.96
N SER A 72 19.72 -4.95 0.67
CA SER A 72 20.82 -4.23 1.33
C SER A 72 20.58 -4.04 2.83
N LEU A 73 19.32 -3.86 3.26
CA LEU A 73 18.97 -3.83 4.69
C LEU A 73 19.17 -5.19 5.36
N LEU A 74 18.81 -6.29 4.69
CA LEU A 74 19.03 -7.63 5.22
C LEU A 74 20.53 -7.95 5.32
N ASP A 75 21.33 -7.50 4.37
CA ASP A 75 22.79 -7.66 4.40
C ASP A 75 23.43 -6.85 5.54
N GLU A 76 22.96 -5.62 5.76
CA GLU A 76 23.40 -4.79 6.89
C GLU A 76 23.01 -5.42 8.24
N LEU A 77 21.76 -5.89 8.38
CA LEU A 77 21.30 -6.60 9.60
C LEU A 77 22.14 -7.85 9.90
N ARG A 78 22.60 -8.58 8.87
CA ARG A 78 23.51 -9.74 9.08
C ARG A 78 24.84 -9.32 9.68
N LEU A 79 25.45 -8.27 9.15
CA LEU A 79 26.71 -7.74 9.67
C LEU A 79 26.53 -7.26 11.12
N THR A 80 25.42 -6.59 11.42
CA THR A 80 25.07 -6.18 12.79
C THR A 80 24.92 -7.38 13.72
N ILE A 81 24.25 -8.45 13.29
CA ILE A 81 24.09 -9.68 14.09
C ILE A 81 25.44 -10.32 14.38
N GLU A 82 26.32 -10.41 13.39
CA GLU A 82 27.65 -11.01 13.57
C GLU A 82 28.49 -10.20 14.57
N ALA A 83 28.51 -8.87 14.43
CA ALA A 83 29.20 -7.98 15.36
C ALA A 83 28.62 -8.05 16.77
N ALA A 84 27.29 -8.05 16.91
CA ALA A 84 26.61 -8.14 18.20
C ALA A 84 26.85 -9.48 18.91
N ARG A 85 26.95 -10.59 18.16
CA ARG A 85 27.33 -11.90 18.73
C ARG A 85 28.74 -11.89 19.31
N LYS A 86 29.70 -11.29 18.59
CA LYS A 86 31.09 -11.15 19.08
C LYS A 86 31.18 -10.27 20.32
N ALA A 87 30.29 -9.29 20.44
CA ALA A 87 30.20 -8.39 21.59
C ALA A 87 29.27 -8.90 22.72
N GLU A 88 28.74 -10.14 22.62
CA GLU A 88 27.78 -10.74 23.57
C GLU A 88 26.50 -9.90 23.80
N GLN A 89 26.17 -9.02 22.85
CA GLN A 89 24.98 -8.17 22.89
C GLN A 89 23.76 -8.91 22.35
N HIS A 90 23.29 -9.91 23.10
CA HIS A 90 22.17 -10.76 22.68
C HIS A 90 20.88 -9.99 22.41
N GLY A 91 20.64 -8.86 23.09
CA GLY A 91 19.48 -8.00 22.83
C GLY A 91 19.45 -7.44 21.40
N VAL A 92 20.60 -6.96 20.91
CA VAL A 92 20.73 -6.42 19.53
C VAL A 92 20.52 -7.50 18.48
N VAL A 93 20.98 -8.73 18.77
CA VAL A 93 20.76 -9.89 17.90
C VAL A 93 19.26 -10.19 17.76
N VAL A 94 18.51 -10.23 18.86
CA VAL A 94 17.07 -10.49 18.85
C VAL A 94 16.31 -9.39 18.11
N SER A 95 16.63 -8.13 18.37
CA SER A 95 16.00 -6.99 17.66
C SER A 95 16.27 -7.03 16.16
N SER A 96 17.51 -7.33 15.75
CA SER A 96 17.89 -7.40 14.33
C SER A 96 17.22 -8.56 13.60
N LEU A 97 17.10 -9.73 14.25
CA LEU A 97 16.36 -10.87 13.71
C LEU A 97 14.86 -10.58 13.59
N THR A 98 14.29 -9.87 14.56
CA THR A 98 12.90 -9.43 14.52
C THR A 98 12.65 -8.49 13.35
N LEU A 99 13.55 -7.52 13.13
CA LEU A 99 13.48 -6.61 11.98
C LEU A 99 13.60 -7.36 10.65
N ALA A 100 14.50 -8.33 10.55
CA ALA A 100 14.62 -9.17 9.36
C ALA A 100 13.34 -9.99 9.11
N ALA A 101 12.72 -10.54 10.16
CA ALA A 101 11.47 -11.28 10.05
C ALA A 101 10.29 -10.38 9.61
N LYS A 102 10.25 -9.12 10.08
CA LYS A 102 9.27 -8.13 9.63
C LYS A 102 9.49 -7.72 8.17
N LEU A 103 10.73 -7.44 7.77
CA LEU A 103 11.08 -7.06 6.40
C LEU A 103 10.78 -8.16 5.36
N THR A 104 10.85 -9.42 5.77
CA THR A 104 10.57 -10.59 4.93
C THR A 104 9.12 -11.06 4.99
N GLY A 105 8.29 -10.44 5.84
CA GLY A 105 6.89 -10.82 6.04
C GLY A 105 6.68 -12.13 6.82
N LEU A 106 7.73 -12.73 7.38
CA LEU A 106 7.63 -13.92 8.23
C LEU A 106 7.00 -13.60 9.59
N LEU A 107 7.19 -12.37 10.07
CA LEU A 107 6.55 -11.85 11.27
C LEU A 107 5.66 -10.67 10.88
N THR A 108 4.35 -10.87 10.91
CA THR A 108 3.36 -9.82 10.66
C THR A 108 2.76 -9.35 11.98
N GLU A 109 2.82 -8.04 12.24
CA GLU A 109 2.10 -7.44 13.36
C GLU A 109 0.64 -7.25 12.97
N ARG A 110 -0.24 -7.98 13.64
CA ARG A 110 -1.68 -7.75 13.52
C ARG A 110 -2.03 -6.55 14.40
N LEU A 111 -2.19 -5.40 13.75
CA LEU A 111 -2.76 -4.22 14.40
C LEU A 111 -4.28 -4.38 14.46
N GLU A 112 -4.80 -4.68 15.65
CA GLU A 112 -6.23 -4.53 15.92
C GLU A 112 -6.52 -3.04 16.10
N VAL A 113 -6.97 -2.40 15.02
CA VAL A 113 -7.50 -1.05 15.09
C VAL A 113 -8.92 -1.16 15.64
N SER A 114 -9.05 -1.15 16.97
CA SER A 114 -10.32 -0.80 17.59
C SER A 114 -10.54 0.68 17.28
N ALA A 115 -11.40 0.95 16.30
CA ALA A 115 -11.84 2.31 16.03
C ALA A 115 -12.51 2.81 17.32
N ARG A 116 -11.85 3.69 18.08
CA ARG A 116 -12.48 4.36 19.23
C ARG A 116 -13.45 5.43 18.70
N GLY A 117 -14.53 4.97 18.07
CA GLY A 117 -15.57 5.79 17.46
C GLY A 117 -16.97 5.32 17.84
N PRO A 118 -18.03 6.04 17.42
CA PRO A 118 -19.42 5.74 17.77
C PRO A 118 -19.88 4.33 17.40
N LEU A 119 -19.19 3.66 16.46
CA LEU A 119 -19.54 2.32 15.98
C LEU A 119 -18.96 1.16 16.83
N GLN A 120 -18.31 1.43 17.97
CA GLN A 120 -17.64 0.40 18.79
C GLN A 120 -18.55 -0.72 19.32
N HIS A 121 -19.84 -0.44 19.45
CA HIS A 121 -20.84 -1.36 20.00
C HIS A 121 -21.73 -1.97 18.91
N LEU A 122 -21.55 -1.56 17.66
CA LEU A 122 -22.31 -2.04 16.51
C LEU A 122 -21.49 -3.16 15.88
N THR A 123 -21.85 -4.39 16.21
CA THR A 123 -21.13 -5.61 15.81
C THR A 123 -21.70 -6.23 14.54
N THR A 124 -22.89 -5.80 14.14
CA THR A 124 -23.58 -6.30 12.94
C THR A 124 -23.88 -5.19 11.95
N GLU A 125 -24.00 -5.57 10.67
CA GLU A 125 -24.37 -4.64 9.59
C GLU A 125 -25.74 -3.98 9.84
N ALA A 126 -26.67 -4.72 10.43
CA ALA A 126 -27.99 -4.21 10.78
C ALA A 126 -27.95 -3.09 11.83
N GLU A 127 -27.13 -3.25 12.87
CA GLU A 127 -26.94 -2.25 13.93
C GLU A 127 -26.33 -0.95 13.38
N VAL A 128 -25.39 -1.06 12.43
CA VAL A 128 -24.82 0.11 11.74
C VAL A 128 -25.86 0.86 10.91
N LEU A 129 -26.72 0.13 10.20
CA LEU A 129 -27.78 0.73 9.39
C LEU A 129 -28.83 1.44 10.24
N GLU A 130 -29.21 0.86 11.38
CA GLU A 130 -30.21 1.42 12.29
C GLU A 130 -29.72 2.72 12.96
N ASP A 131 -28.45 2.75 13.39
CA ASP A 131 -27.82 3.96 13.93
C ASP A 131 -27.77 5.09 12.87
N LEU A 132 -27.39 4.77 11.64
CA LEU A 132 -27.35 5.74 10.54
C LEU A 132 -28.73 6.32 10.20
N VAL A 133 -29.76 5.47 10.17
CA VAL A 133 -31.15 5.89 9.94
C VAL A 133 -31.62 6.82 11.06
N THR A 134 -31.27 6.52 12.30
CA THR A 134 -31.61 7.32 13.48
C THR A 134 -30.94 8.69 13.45
N GLN A 135 -29.63 8.73 13.15
CA GLN A 135 -28.85 9.98 13.12
C GLN A 135 -29.28 10.94 11.99
N HIS A 136 -29.71 10.38 10.86
CA HIS A 136 -30.09 11.16 9.67
C HIS A 136 -31.60 11.36 9.54
N GLY A 137 -32.40 10.89 10.50
CA GLY A 137 -33.86 11.02 10.47
C GLY A 137 -34.52 10.40 9.24
N GLY A 138 -33.89 9.36 8.66
CA GLY A 138 -34.35 8.74 7.41
C GLY A 138 -34.01 9.51 6.11
N ASP A 139 -33.13 10.51 6.15
CA ASP A 139 -32.58 11.11 4.91
C ASP A 139 -31.69 10.10 4.17
N ALA A 140 -32.30 9.40 3.21
CA ALA A 140 -31.63 8.42 2.37
C ALA A 140 -30.42 9.00 1.61
N ALA A 141 -30.42 10.30 1.28
CA ALA A 141 -29.31 10.93 0.56
C ALA A 141 -28.12 11.23 1.47
N GLY A 142 -28.37 11.59 2.73
CA GLY A 142 -27.36 11.74 3.78
C GLY A 142 -26.71 10.41 4.13
N ILE A 143 -27.53 9.39 4.42
CA ILE A 143 -27.08 8.03 4.76
C ILE A 143 -26.23 7.43 3.63
N ALA A 144 -26.69 7.55 2.38
CA ALA A 144 -25.94 7.04 1.23
C ALA A 144 -24.59 7.75 1.01
N ARG A 145 -24.41 8.98 1.51
CA ARG A 145 -23.15 9.72 1.42
C ARG A 145 -22.16 9.24 2.46
N GLU A 146 -22.60 9.10 3.71
CA GLU A 146 -21.76 8.62 4.80
C GLU A 146 -21.32 7.17 4.60
N LEU A 147 -22.22 6.29 4.13
CA LEU A 147 -21.87 4.92 3.77
C LEU A 147 -20.79 4.86 2.68
N ARG A 148 -20.86 5.75 1.68
CA ARG A 148 -19.82 5.86 0.64
C ARG A 148 -18.48 6.32 1.20
N GLU A 149 -18.49 7.30 2.10
CA GLU A 149 -17.27 7.77 2.77
C GLU A 149 -16.64 6.69 3.66
N LEU A 150 -17.45 5.93 4.39
CA LEU A 150 -17.01 4.80 5.20
C LEU A 150 -16.41 3.69 4.33
N ALA A 151 -17.05 3.33 3.22
CA ALA A 151 -16.52 2.36 2.27
C ALA A 151 -15.17 2.78 1.68
N ASP A 152 -15.00 4.06 1.32
CA ASP A 152 -13.74 4.63 0.82
C ASP A 152 -12.64 4.69 1.90
N ARG A 153 -13.01 4.81 3.18
CA ARG A 153 -12.07 4.71 4.30
C ARG A 153 -11.60 3.27 4.49
N VAL A 154 -12.52 2.31 4.51
CA VAL A 154 -12.19 0.88 4.65
C VAL A 154 -11.28 0.40 3.52
N GLU A 155 -11.57 0.77 2.27
CA GLU A 155 -10.74 0.38 1.12
C GLU A 155 -9.33 0.98 1.17
N ARG A 156 -9.17 2.16 1.77
CA ARG A 156 -7.84 2.78 2.02
C ARG A 156 -7.00 1.98 3.02
N TYR A 157 -7.62 1.46 4.07
CA TYR A 157 -6.94 0.65 5.08
C TYR A 157 -6.77 -0.82 4.68
N ARG A 158 -7.62 -1.32 3.76
CA ARG A 158 -7.60 -2.70 3.30
C ARG A 158 -6.43 -3.01 2.35
N LYS A 159 -5.86 -2.02 1.65
CA LYS A 159 -4.72 -2.26 0.76
C LYS A 159 -3.44 -2.40 1.58
N PRO A 160 -2.86 -3.60 1.71
CA PRO A 160 -1.50 -3.70 2.20
C PRO A 160 -0.61 -2.97 1.19
N ILE A 161 0.40 -2.27 1.67
CA ILE A 161 1.53 -1.91 0.83
C ILE A 161 2.16 -3.25 0.41
N LEU A 162 1.75 -3.78 -0.74
CA LEU A 162 2.34 -4.97 -1.33
C LEU A 162 3.74 -4.60 -1.80
N ILE A 163 4.71 -4.82 -0.91
CA ILE A 163 6.10 -4.96 -1.31
C ILE A 163 6.19 -6.38 -1.87
N GLU A 164 6.42 -6.51 -3.18
CA GLU A 164 6.71 -7.82 -3.77
C GLU A 164 8.03 -8.33 -3.20
N VAL A 165 7.95 -9.13 -2.14
CA VAL A 165 9.09 -9.90 -1.64
C VAL A 165 9.13 -11.18 -2.46
N THR A 166 10.02 -11.22 -3.46
CA THR A 166 10.31 -12.48 -4.15
C THR A 166 10.79 -13.50 -3.12
N PRO A 167 10.18 -14.69 -3.02
CA PRO A 167 10.58 -15.71 -2.06
C PRO A 167 11.90 -16.31 -2.53
N ASN A 168 13.01 -15.69 -2.16
CA ASN A 168 14.31 -16.29 -2.38
C ASN A 168 14.51 -17.32 -1.26
N ILE A 169 14.50 -18.60 -1.63
CA ILE A 169 14.63 -19.75 -0.74
C ILE A 169 16.04 -19.69 -0.13
N TRP A 170 16.15 -19.11 1.07
CA TRP A 170 17.40 -19.01 1.82
C TRP A 170 17.87 -20.41 2.25
N LYS A 171 18.93 -20.93 1.63
CA LYS A 171 19.67 -22.11 2.14
C LYS A 171 20.80 -21.64 3.05
N TRP A 172 20.74 -22.02 4.31
CA TRP A 172 21.86 -21.84 5.25
C TRP A 172 23.03 -22.77 4.87
N PRO A 173 24.29 -22.32 4.97
CA PRO A 173 25.42 -23.26 4.99
C PRO A 173 25.30 -24.09 6.26
N ARG A 174 25.23 -25.41 6.11
CA ARG A 174 25.39 -26.34 7.23
C ARG A 174 26.85 -26.28 7.66
N THR A 175 27.11 -25.74 8.85
CA THR A 175 28.32 -26.04 9.61
C THR A 175 28.19 -27.41 10.24
#